data_AF-A0A819JXV7-F1
#
_entry.id   AF-A0A819JXV7-F1
#
_cell.length_a   1.000
_cell.length_b   1.000
_cell.length_c   1.000
_cell.angle_alpha   90.00
_cell.angle_beta   90.00
_cell.angle_gamma   90.00
#
_symmetry.space_group_name_H-M   'P 1'
#
loop_
_entity.id
_entity.type
_entity.pdbx_description
1 polymer ?
#
loop_
_entity_poly.entity_id
_entity_poly.type
_entity_poly.pdbx_seq_one_letter_code
_entity_poly.pdbx_strand_id
1 'polypeptide(L)'
;HHLQFPWYRIRFFFVDERFVPFTSDESTYGTYQLKLFRQLPITEKNIIKIDSSLKSVEECAIDYQNKLQQQFIEPDKVNNL
;
A
#
# COMPACT_ATOMS: atom_id res chain seq x y z
N HIS A 1 -18.14 -10.82 -23.50
CA HIS A 1 -18.18 -9.59 -22.67
C HIS A 1 -17.07 -9.67 -21.63
N HIS A 2 -15.96 -8.95 -21.81
CA HIS A 2 -14.94 -8.82 -20.78
C HIS A 2 -15.42 -7.76 -19.79
N LEU A 3 -15.70 -8.14 -18.55
CA LEU A 3 -15.97 -7.18 -17.48
C LEU A 3 -14.74 -6.29 -17.29
N GLN A 4 -14.85 -5.01 -17.63
CA GLN A 4 -13.79 -4.04 -17.36
C GLN A 4 -13.85 -3.70 -15.87
N PHE A 5 -12.87 -4.21 -15.12
CA PHE A 5 -12.74 -3.90 -13.70
C PHE A 5 -12.22 -2.46 -13.53
N PRO A 6 -12.79 -1.62 -12.65
CA PRO A 6 -12.39 -0.23 -12.50
C PRO A 6 -11.11 -0.11 -11.66
N TRP A 7 -9.98 -0.59 -12.19
CA TRP A 7 -8.69 -0.68 -11.50
C TRP A 7 -8.24 0.63 -10.83
N TYR A 8 -8.56 1.79 -11.41
CA TYR A 8 -8.24 3.10 -10.83
C TYR A 8 -8.89 3.36 -9.45
N ARG A 9 -10.00 2.69 -9.14
CA ARG A 9 -10.70 2.76 -7.85
C ARG A 9 -10.17 1.80 -6.80
N ILE A 10 -9.34 0.84 -7.19
CA ILE A 10 -8.85 -0.21 -6.31
C ILE A 10 -7.63 0.29 -5.56
N ARG A 11 -7.54 -0.07 -4.28
CA ARG A 11 -6.38 0.18 -3.44
C ARG A 11 -5.93 -1.15 -2.83
N PHE A 12 -4.63 -1.40 -2.87
CA PHE A 12 -3.99 -2.53 -2.22
C PHE A 12 -3.27 -2.04 -0.97
N PHE A 13 -3.50 -2.76 0.12
CA PHE A 13 -2.89 -2.52 1.41
C PHE A 13 -2.22 -3.82 1.87
N PHE A 14 -1.15 -3.68 2.64
CA PHE A 14 -0.43 -4.80 3.22
C PHE A 14 -0.82 -4.96 4.68
N VAL A 15 -0.93 -6.21 5.12
CA VAL A 15 -1.14 -6.54 6.54
C VAL A 15 0.17 -6.40 7.31
N ASP A 16 1.27 -6.81 6.70
CA ASP A 16 2.63 -6.69 7.22
C ASP A 16 3.65 -6.55 6.07
N GLU A 17 4.87 -6.14 6.42
CA GLU A 17 6.03 -6.12 5.54
C GLU A 17 7.28 -6.45 6.37
N ARG A 18 8.26 -7.09 5.74
CA ARG A 18 9.54 -7.42 6.35
C ARG A 18 10.43 -6.19 6.25
N PHE A 19 11.10 -5.82 7.34
CA PHE A 19 12.02 -4.67 7.36
C PHE A 19 13.35 -4.99 6.65
N VAL A 20 13.26 -5.13 5.33
CA VAL A 20 14.35 -5.45 4.39
C VAL A 20 14.15 -4.63 3.10
N PRO A 21 15.20 -4.41 2.28
CA PRO A 21 15.04 -3.74 0.99
C PRO A 21 14.01 -4.43 0.09
N PHE A 22 13.28 -3.68 -0.72
CA PHE A 22 12.27 -4.25 -1.63
C PHE A 22 12.82 -5.21 -2.70
N THR A 23 14.14 -5.20 -2.93
CA THR A 23 14.83 -6.14 -3.81
C THR A 23 15.15 -7.48 -3.14
N SER A 24 14.92 -7.62 -1.82
CA SER A 24 15.06 -8.87 -1.10
C SER A 24 13.95 -9.85 -1.49
N ASP A 25 14.28 -11.14 -1.59
CA ASP A 25 13.30 -12.21 -1.83
C ASP A 25 12.29 -12.37 -0.68
N GLU A 26 12.59 -11.82 0.50
CA GLU A 26 11.70 -11.83 1.68
C GLU A 26 10.73 -10.65 1.72
N SER A 27 10.85 -9.70 0.79
CA SER A 27 9.95 -8.55 0.68
C SER A 27 8.56 -8.99 0.19
N THR A 28 7.54 -8.69 0.99
CA THR A 28 6.14 -8.95 0.63
C THR A 28 5.76 -8.07 -0.56
N TYR A 29 6.02 -6.77 -0.51
CA TYR A 29 5.80 -5.84 -1.63
C TYR A 29 6.58 -6.27 -2.86
N GLY A 30 7.85 -6.64 -2.73
CA GLY A 30 8.70 -7.08 -3.84
C GLY A 30 8.11 -8.29 -4.56
N THR A 31 7.63 -9.28 -3.80
CA THR A 31 6.95 -10.46 -4.33
C THR A 31 5.67 -10.10 -5.07
N TYR A 32 4.81 -9.26 -4.50
CA TYR A 32 3.56 -8.82 -5.15
C TYR A 32 3.83 -7.97 -6.39
N GLN A 33 4.84 -7.10 -6.35
CA GLN A 33 5.24 -6.27 -7.49
C GLN A 33 5.65 -7.15 -8.67
N LEU A 34 6.46 -8.16 -8.43
CA LEU A 34 6.94 -9.07 -9.47
C LEU A 34 5.83 -10.00 -10.00
N LYS A 35 5.05 -10.60 -9.09
CA LYS A 35 4.13 -11.71 -9.42
C LYS A 35 2.69 -11.28 -9.68
N LEU A 36 2.28 -10.08 -9.27
CA LEU A 36 0.89 -9.61 -9.42
C LEU A 36 0.80 -8.22 -10.04
N PHE A 37 1.34 -7.19 -9.38
CA PHE A 37 1.03 -5.80 -9.75
C PHE A 37 1.52 -5.41 -11.14
N ARG A 38 2.67 -5.94 -11.60
CA ARG A 38 3.14 -5.75 -12.99
C ARG A 38 2.20 -6.32 -14.06
N GLN A 39 1.28 -7.21 -13.69
CA GLN A 39 0.32 -7.83 -14.61
C GLN A 39 -1.05 -7.13 -14.56
N LEU A 40 -1.26 -6.21 -13.62
CA LEU A 40 -2.51 -5.48 -13.46
C LEU A 40 -2.39 -4.08 -14.09
N PRO A 41 -3.47 -3.54 -14.70
CA PRO A 41 -3.47 -2.19 -15.24
C PRO A 41 -3.71 -1.17 -14.11
N ILE A 42 -2.78 -1.13 -13.16
CA ILE A 42 -2.75 -0.23 -12.00
C ILE A 42 -1.50 0.66 -12.07
N THR A 43 -1.48 1.67 -11.20
CA THR A 43 -0.33 2.56 -11.00
C THR A 43 0.17 2.43 -9.56
N GLU A 44 1.34 3.00 -9.26
CA GLU A 44 1.85 3.08 -7.88
C GLU A 44 0.85 3.72 -6.90
N LYS A 45 -0.03 4.61 -7.36
CA LYS A 45 -1.08 5.23 -6.52
C LYS A 45 -2.12 4.22 -6.01
N ASN A 46 -2.23 3.06 -6.66
CA ASN A 46 -3.10 1.99 -6.22
C ASN A 46 -2.50 1.20 -5.05
N ILE A 47 -1.20 1.31 -4.79
CA ILE A 47 -0.48 0.46 -3.86
C ILE A 47 -0.03 1.30 -2.67
N ILE A 48 -0.64 1.07 -1.51
CA ILE A 48 -0.28 1.75 -0.27
C ILE A 48 0.70 0.83 0.47
N LYS A 49 2.00 1.07 0.27
CA LYS A 49 3.08 0.25 0.81
C LYS A 49 3.56 0.70 2.19
N ILE A 50 3.98 -0.27 3.00
CA ILE A 50 4.84 -0.05 4.17
C ILE A 50 6.25 0.24 3.64
N ASP A 51 6.82 1.40 3.95
CA ASP A 51 8.12 1.81 3.40
C ASP A 51 9.30 1.29 4.23
N SER A 52 9.77 0.09 3.91
CA SER A 52 10.92 -0.54 4.60
C SER A 52 12.27 0.13 4.34
N SER A 53 12.32 1.23 3.58
CA SER A 53 13.54 2.03 3.38
C SER A 53 13.77 3.12 4.44
N LEU A 54 12.78 3.36 5.32
CA LEU A 54 12.91 4.30 6.43
C LEU A 54 13.88 3.79 7.50
N LYS A 55 14.32 4.66 8.41
CA LYS A 55 15.49 4.38 9.26
C LYS A 55 15.22 3.31 10.31
N SER A 56 13.97 3.15 10.73
CA SER A 56 13.58 2.18 11.75
C SER A 56 12.18 1.61 11.50
N VAL A 57 11.87 0.51 12.18
CA VAL A 57 10.55 -0.13 12.14
C VAL A 57 9.46 0.82 12.67
N GLU A 58 9.78 1.63 13.68
CA GLU A 58 8.86 2.62 14.25
C GLU A 58 8.54 3.73 13.24
N GLU A 59 9.55 4.24 12.53
CA GLU A 59 9.32 5.21 11.45
C GLU A 59 8.45 4.61 10.33
N CYS A 60 8.68 3.35 9.96
CA CYS A 60 7.83 2.62 9.00
C CYS A 60 6.39 2.52 9.46
N ALA A 61 6.17 2.17 10.73
CA ALA A 61 4.84 2.00 11.30
C ALA A 61 4.08 3.34 11.35
N ILE A 62 4.74 4.43 11.78
CA ILE A 62 4.16 5.77 11.82
C ILE A 62 3.79 6.24 10.41
N ASP A 63 4.69 6.10 9.44
CA ASP A 63 4.43 6.45 8.04
C ASP A 63 3.24 5.65 7.48
N TYR A 64 3.20 4.34 7.71
CA TYR A 64 2.11 3.50 7.22
C TYR A 64 0.78 3.82 7.88
N GLN A 65 0.76 4.07 9.19
CA GLN A 65 -0.43 4.52 9.91
C GLN A 65 -0.97 5.82 9.30
N ASN A 66 -0.10 6.80 9.03
CA ASN A 66 -0.51 8.08 8.42
C ASN A 66 -1.10 7.86 7.02
N LYS A 67 -0.48 6.99 6.20
CA LYS A 67 -1.02 6.61 4.89
C LYS A 67 -2.40 5.99 4.99
N LEU A 68 -2.63 5.08 5.95
CA LEU A 68 -3.94 4.46 6.19
C LEU A 68 -4.97 5.51 6.61
N GLN A 69 -4.63 6.39 7.56
CA GLN A 69 -5.51 7.46 8.00
C GLN A 69 -5.93 8.36 6.82
N GLN A 70 -5.01 8.71 5.93
CA GLN A 70 -5.34 9.48 4.71
C GLN A 70 -6.28 8.76 3.74
N GLN A 71 -6.30 7.43 3.72
CA GLN A 71 -7.20 6.66 2.85
C GLN A 71 -8.58 6.41 3.48
N PHE A 72 -8.67 6.33 4.81
CA PHE A 72 -9.89 5.90 5.51
C PHE A 72 -10.60 7.01 6.31
N ILE A 73 -9.97 8.15 6.55
CA ILE A 73 -10.62 9.28 7.22
C ILE A 73 -11.28 10.17 6.17
N GLU A 74 -12.61 10.10 6.09
CA GLU A 74 -13.42 11.07 5.36
C GLU A 74 -13.43 12.42 6.11
N PRO A 75 -13.28 13.57 5.41
CA PRO A 75 -13.34 14.90 6.03
C PRO A 75 -14.62 15.16 6.83
N ASP A 76 -15.74 14.52 6.46
CA ASP A 76 -17.07 14.82 7.00
C ASP A 76 -17.39 14.15 8.35
N LYS A 77 -16.52 13.29 8.89
CA LYS A 77 -16.76 12.62 10.18
C LYS A 77 -15.99 13.19 11.37
N VAL A 78 -15.12 14.17 11.16
CA VAL A 78 -14.31 14.79 12.22
C VAL A 78 -15.03 15.99 12.89
N ASN A 79 -16.12 16.51 12.29
CA ASN A 79 -16.85 17.67 12.81
C ASN A 79 -18.03 17.33 13.76
N ASN A 80 -18.18 16.08 14.21
CA ASN A 80 -19.31 15.65 15.07
C ASN A 80 -18.87 14.87 16.32
N LEU A 81 -17.64 15.05 16.81
CA LEU A 81 -17.16 14.57 18.10
C LEU A 81 -16.55 15.74 18.89
#